data_AF-A0A7G1KML9-F1
#
_entry.id   AF-A0A7G1KML9-F1
#
_cell.length_a   1.000
_cell.length_b   1.000
_cell.length_c   1.000
_cell.angle_alpha   90.00
_cell.angle_beta   90.00
_cell.angle_gamma   90.00
#
_symmetry.space_group_name_H-M   'P 1'
#
loop_
_entity.id
_entity.type
_entity.pdbx_description
1 polymer ?
#
loop_
_entity_poly.entity_id
_entity_poly.type
_entity_poly.pdbx_seq_one_letter_code
_entity_poly.pdbx_strand_id
1 'polypeptide(L)' 'MRVGVLGPLEVECGARIVAIGGARMRAVLIRLALGAGTVVPVAALCESPVR' A
#
# COMPACT_ATOMS: atom_id res chain seq x y z
N MET A 1 4.74 12.60 1.51
CA MET A 1 3.76 11.49 1.64
C MET A 1 4.42 10.41 2.47
N ARG A 2 3.71 9.84 3.45
CA ARG A 2 4.20 8.77 4.32
C ARG A 2 3.21 7.60 4.31
N VAL A 3 3.72 6.38 4.28
CA VAL A 3 2.92 5.15 4.32
C VAL A 3 3.43 4.27 5.46
N GLY A 4 2.56 3.95 6.41
CA GLY A 4 2.82 3.04 7.51
C GLY A 4 2.18 1.68 7.25
N VAL A 5 2.95 0.59 7.42
CA VAL A 5 2.49 -0.79 7.18
C VAL A 5 2.77 -1.74 8.35
N LEU A 6 3.38 -1.25 9.45
CA LEU A 6 3.66 -2.04 10.66
C LEU A 6 2.45 -2.09 11.60
N GLY A 7 1.28 -2.38 11.03
CA GLY A 7 -0.03 -2.22 11.63
C GLY A 7 -1.10 -2.07 10.55
N PRO A 8 -2.28 -1.50 10.86
CA PRO A 8 -3.21 -1.07 9.83
C PRO A 8 -2.53 -0.14 8.83
N LEU A 9 -3.00 -0.15 7.57
CA LEU A 9 -2.46 0.76 6.56
C LEU A 9 -2.79 2.21 6.94
N GLU A 10 -1.74 3.00 7.14
CA GLU A 10 -1.83 4.43 7.40
C GLU A 10 -1.20 5.21 6.24
N VAL A 11 -1.92 6.20 5.71
CA VAL A 11 -1.42 7.06 4.63
C VAL A 11 -1.57 8.52 5.04
N GLU A 12 -0.46 9.23 5.03
CA GLU A 12 -0.39 10.65 5.35
C GLU A 12 0.12 11.45 4.15
N CYS A 13 -0.59 12.53 3.83
CA CYS A 13 -0.20 13.48 2.80
C CYS A 13 -0.20 14.90 3.39
N GLY A 14 0.98 15.44 3.69
CA GLY A 14 1.10 16.66 4.48
C GLY A 14 0.57 16.42 5.88
N ALA A 15 -0.39 17.24 6.33
CA ALA A 15 -1.05 17.09 7.64
C ALA A 15 -2.36 16.28 7.59
N ARG A 16 -2.67 15.61 6.46
CA ARG A 16 -3.94 14.89 6.28
C ARG A 16 -3.74 13.39 6.27
N ILE A 17 -4.54 12.70 7.08
CA ILE A 17 -4.75 11.25 6.97
C ILE A 17 -5.68 10.99 5.78
N VAL A 18 -5.26 10.12 4.88
CA VAL A 18 -5.98 9.79 3.65
C VAL A 18 -6.61 8.41 3.79
N ALA A 19 -7.94 8.35 3.71
CA ALA A 19 -8.66 7.09 3.70
C ALA A 19 -8.40 6.33 2.39
N ILE A 20 -8.05 5.06 2.51
CA ILE A 20 -7.81 4.17 1.37
C ILE A 20 -8.98 3.18 1.26
N GLY A 21 -9.70 3.27 0.14
CA GLY A 21 -10.84 2.43 -0.15
C GLY A 21 -10.44 0.96 -0.31
N GLY A 22 -11.37 0.05 0.03
CA GLY A 22 -11.34 -1.38 -0.31
C GLY A 22 -10.14 -2.21 0.16
N ALA A 23 -10.34 -3.52 0.29
CA ALA A 23 -9.23 -4.42 0.65
C ALA A 23 -8.16 -4.48 -0.45
N ARG A 24 -8.57 -4.50 -1.73
CA ARG A 24 -7.65 -4.64 -2.88
C ARG A 24 -6.72 -3.43 -3.03
N MET A 25 -7.25 -2.21 -2.99
CA MET A 25 -6.43 -1.00 -3.15
C MET A 25 -5.47 -0.81 -1.96
N ARG A 26 -5.89 -1.17 -0.73
CA ARG A 26 -4.98 -1.26 0.41
C ARG A 26 -3.86 -2.28 0.21
N ALA A 27 -4.18 -3.48 -0.28
CA ALA A 27 -3.18 -4.52 -0.55
C ALA A 27 -2.14 -4.07 -1.60
N VAL A 28 -2.59 -3.41 -2.67
CA VAL A 28 -1.69 -2.84 -3.69
C VAL A 28 -0.75 -1.80 -3.07
N LEU A 29 -1.28 -0.87 -2.26
CA LEU A 29 -0.47 0.14 -1.57
C LEU A 29 0.55 -0.47 -0.61
N ILE A 30 0.17 -1.51 0.14
CA ILE A 30 1.08 -2.24 1.03
C ILE A 30 2.22 -2.87 0.20
N ARG A 31 1.90 -3.54 -0.92
CA ARG A 31 2.93 -4.15 -1.77
C ARG A 31 3.89 -3.12 -2.33
N LEU A 32 3.40 -1.95 -2.76
CA LEU A 32 4.24 -0.85 -3.23
C LEU A 32 5.12 -0.28 -2.12
N ALA A 33 4.58 -0.13 -0.90
CA ALA A 33 5.33 0.36 0.25
C ALA A 33 6.47 -0.59 0.65
N LEU A 34 6.26 -1.91 0.57
CA LEU A 34 7.30 -2.91 0.82
C LEU A 34 8.41 -2.88 -0.24
N GLY A 35 8.09 -2.49 -1.47
CA GLY A 35 9.05 -2.31 -2.57
C GLY A 35 9.54 -0.87 -2.76
N ALA A 36 9.41 0.00 -1.74
CA ALA A 36 9.71 1.42 -1.87
C ALA A 36 11.14 1.67 -2.41
N GLY A 37 11.24 2.54 -3.42
CA GLY A 37 12.51 2.83 -4.10
C GLY A 37 12.88 1.84 -5.20
N THR A 38 12.03 0.85 -5.49
CA THR A 38 12.25 -0.12 -6.58
C THR A 38 11.06 -0.18 -7.52
N VAL A 39 11.27 -0.70 -8.74
CA VAL A 39 10.18 -0.96 -9.69
C VAL A 39 9.46 -2.24 -9.28
N VAL A 40 8.13 -2.15 -9.09
CA VAL A 40 7.27 -3.31 -8.81
C VAL A 40 6.52 -3.71 -10.09
N PRO A 41 6.73 -4.91 -10.64
CA PRO A 41 6.00 -5.38 -11.81
C PRO A 41 4.50 -5.47 -11.55
N VAL A 42 3.69 -5.16 -12.56
CA VAL A 42 2.21 -5.21 -12.46
C VAL A 42 1.71 -6.59 -12.05
N ALA A 43 2.34 -7.66 -12.53
CA ALA A 43 1.98 -9.03 -12.15
C ALA A 43 2.02 -9.24 -10.62
N ALA A 44 3.02 -8.68 -9.93
CA ALA A 44 3.16 -8.79 -8.48
C ALA A 44 2.09 -8.01 -7.68
N LEU A 45 1.41 -7.05 -8.32
CA LEU A 45 0.30 -6.29 -7.75
C LEU A 45 -1.05 -6.99 -7.95
N CYS A 46 -1.15 -7.86 -8.95
CA CYS A 46 -2.38 -8.59 -9.27
C CYS A 46 -2.57 -9.84 -8.40
N GLU A 47 -1.47 -10.39 -7.88
CA GLU A 47 -1.50 -11.52 -6.95
C GLU A 47 -2.27 -11.15 -5.67
N SER A 48 -3.29 -11.95 -5.35
CA SER A 48 -3.99 -11.80 -4.08
C SER A 48 -3.04 -12.19 -2.94
N PRO A 49 -2.94 -11.39 -1.86
CA PRO A 49 -2.35 -11.91 -0.62
C PRO A 49 -3.15 -13.16 -0.24
N VAL A 50 -2.43 -14.28 -0.06
CA VAL A 50 -2.99 -15.56 0.35
C VAL A 50 -3.68 -15.35 1.71
N ARG A 51 -4.92 -15.87 1.83
CA ARG A 51 -5.69 -15.84 3.07
C ARG A 51 -5.05 -16.72 4.14
#